data_AF-A0A950X8F7-F1
#
_entry.id   AF-A0A950X8F7-F1
#
_cell.length_a   1.000
_cell.length_b   1.000
_cell.length_c   1.000
_cell.angle_alpha   90.00
_cell.angle_beta   90.00
_cell.angle_gamma   90.00
#
_symmetry.space_group_name_H-M   'P 1'
#
loop_
_entity.id
_entity.type
_entity.pdbx_description
1 polymer ?
#
loop_
_entity_poly.entity_id
_entity_poly.type
_entity_poly.pdbx_seq_one_letter_code
_entity_poly.pdbx_strand_id
1 'polypeptide(L)'
;MATSAAGRATVMISFYRVHLNPYLNFHRPCGVSEITTDKKGKQRRYTGARPRRWELLQRVPQFRGYLKPGTQPAELERQANRLSDTEAVRPMQETKRKLRGENWWLTVSHGHYWWRRIHSIN
;
A
#
# COMPACT_ATOMS: atom_id res chain seq x y z
N MET A 1 3.28 2.35 33.20
CA MET A 1 2.54 1.07 33.09
C MET A 1 3.24 0.21 32.05
N ALA A 2 3.76 -0.96 32.43
CA ALA A 2 4.54 -1.83 31.55
C ALA A 2 3.62 -2.44 30.47
N THR A 3 3.78 -2.03 29.20
CA THR A 3 3.03 -2.60 28.09
C THR A 3 3.52 -4.03 27.85
N SER A 4 2.75 -5.01 28.31
CA SER A 4 3.02 -6.43 28.09
C SER A 4 3.22 -6.74 26.59
N ALA A 5 3.92 -7.82 26.27
CA ALA A 5 4.08 -8.26 24.88
C ALA A 5 2.71 -8.44 24.18
N ALA A 6 1.69 -8.91 24.91
CA ALA A 6 0.30 -9.03 24.42
C ALA A 6 -0.34 -7.65 24.12
N GLY A 7 -0.09 -6.64 24.96
CA GLY A 7 -0.55 -5.27 24.71
C GLY A 7 0.06 -4.67 23.43
N ARG A 8 1.36 -4.89 23.21
CA ARG A 8 2.05 -4.44 21.98
C ARG A 8 1.56 -5.16 20.73
N ALA A 9 1.33 -6.46 20.81
CA ALA A 9 0.77 -7.24 19.69
C ALA A 9 -0.62 -6.72 19.27
N THR A 10 -1.48 -6.42 20.24
CA THR A 10 -2.83 -5.91 19.98
C THR A 10 -2.80 -4.57 19.23
N VAL A 11 -1.96 -3.64 19.67
CA VAL A 11 -1.78 -2.34 19.01
C VAL A 11 -1.28 -2.51 17.57
N MET A 12 -0.31 -3.41 17.36
CA MET A 12 0.23 -3.68 16.03
C MET A 12 -0.79 -4.33 15.10
N ILE A 13 -1.59 -5.28 15.59
CA ILE A 13 -2.69 -5.90 14.83
C ILE A 13 -3.71 -4.84 14.41
N SER A 14 -4.07 -3.92 15.31
CA SER A 14 -4.98 -2.82 15.00
C SER A 14 -4.40 -1.92 13.90
N PHE A 15 -3.12 -1.56 13.99
CA PHE A 15 -2.43 -0.79 12.95
C PHE A 15 -2.48 -1.48 11.58
N TYR A 16 -2.19 -2.78 11.52
CA TYR A 16 -2.27 -3.54 10.28
C TYR A 16 -3.68 -3.52 9.70
N ARG A 17 -4.69 -3.79 10.53
CA ARG A 17 -6.08 -3.90 10.09
C ARG A 17 -6.67 -2.57 9.63
N VAL A 18 -6.42 -1.50 10.36
CA VAL A 18 -7.08 -0.20 10.15
C VAL A 18 -6.31 0.70 9.18
N HIS A 19 -4.97 0.66 9.20
CA HIS A 19 -4.16 1.61 8.44
C HIS A 19 -3.35 0.93 7.33
N LEU A 20 -2.51 -0.06 7.67
CA LEU A 20 -1.54 -0.56 6.71
C LEU A 20 -2.19 -1.40 5.60
N ASN A 21 -3.04 -2.36 5.94
CA ASN A 21 -3.63 -3.27 4.95
C ASN A 21 -4.55 -2.53 3.97
N PRO A 22 -5.45 -1.61 4.40
CA PRO A 22 -6.23 -0.82 3.47
C PRO A 22 -5.35 -0.01 2.52
N TYR A 23 -4.35 0.71 3.05
CA TYR A 23 -3.40 1.47 2.22
C TYR A 23 -2.71 0.57 1.18
N LEU A 24 -2.13 -0.55 1.62
CA LEU A 24 -1.37 -1.40 0.73
C LEU A 24 -2.25 -2.10 -0.32
N ASN A 25 -3.49 -2.45 0.01
CA ASN A 25 -4.40 -3.16 -0.89
C ASN A 25 -5.04 -2.24 -1.93
N PHE A 26 -5.39 -1.02 -1.52
CA PHE A 26 -6.28 -0.17 -2.30
C PHE A 26 -5.63 1.09 -2.84
N HIS A 27 -4.48 1.52 -2.30
CA HIS A 27 -3.93 2.84 -2.59
C HIS A 27 -2.42 2.85 -2.85
N ARG A 28 -1.71 1.73 -2.66
CA ARG A 28 -0.28 1.65 -2.97
C ARG A 28 -0.10 1.25 -4.43
N PRO A 29 0.50 2.11 -5.27
CA PRO A 29 0.84 1.72 -6.64
C PRO A 29 1.89 0.61 -6.62
N CYS A 30 1.62 -0.50 -7.30
CA CYS A 30 2.55 -1.62 -7.45
C CYS A 30 3.35 -1.46 -8.74
N GLY A 31 4.67 -1.60 -8.69
CA GLY A 31 5.51 -1.65 -9.89
C GLY A 31 5.42 -3.02 -10.55
N VAL A 32 4.43 -3.21 -11.42
CA VAL A 32 4.24 -4.47 -12.15
C VAL A 32 4.83 -4.33 -13.54
N SER A 33 5.54 -5.36 -13.95
CA SER A 33 6.02 -5.49 -15.32
C SER A 33 4.99 -6.23 -16.17
N GLU A 34 4.51 -5.58 -17.22
CA GLU A 34 3.62 -6.19 -18.22
C GLU A 34 4.44 -6.72 -19.38
N ILE A 35 4.05 -7.87 -19.92
CA ILE A 35 4.70 -8.46 -21.10
C ILE A 35 3.81 -8.17 -22.30
N THR A 36 4.36 -7.49 -23.31
CA THR A 36 3.74 -7.31 -24.61
C THR A 36 4.45 -8.17 -25.63
N THR A 37 3.70 -8.82 -26.51
CA THR A 37 4.25 -9.61 -27.61
C THR A 37 3.99 -8.86 -28.91
N ASP A 38 5.04 -8.59 -29.69
CA ASP A 38 4.88 -7.92 -30.98
C ASP A 38 4.33 -8.87 -32.06
N LYS A 39 4.00 -8.31 -33.23
CA LYS A 39 3.48 -9.07 -34.39
C LYS A 39 4.44 -10.15 -34.89
N LYS A 40 5.72 -10.13 -34.48
CA LYS A 40 6.76 -11.10 -34.85
C LYS A 40 7.02 -12.11 -33.72
N GLY A 41 6.22 -12.11 -32.65
CA GLY A 41 6.37 -13.02 -31.51
C GLY A 41 7.43 -12.58 -30.49
N LYS A 42 8.07 -11.42 -30.64
CA LYS A 42 9.07 -10.94 -29.68
C LYS A 42 8.37 -10.38 -28.44
N GLN A 43 8.74 -10.90 -27.29
CA GLN A 43 8.28 -10.40 -25.99
C GLN A 43 9.09 -9.18 -25.55
N ARG A 44 8.41 -8.15 -25.07
CA ARG A 44 8.99 -6.96 -24.45
C ARG A 44 8.35 -6.77 -23.08
N ARG A 45 9.16 -6.40 -22.10
CA ARG A 45 8.69 -6.10 -20.75
C ARG A 45 8.56 -4.59 -20.57
N TYR A 46 7.36 -4.12 -20.22
CA TYR A 46 7.08 -2.72 -19.91
C TYR A 46 6.87 -2.57 -18.40
N THR A 47 7.59 -1.62 -17.77
CA THR A 47 7.57 -1.43 -16.30
C THR A 47 6.92 -0.09 -15.90
N GLY A 48 6.21 0.58 -16.81
CA GLY A 48 5.55 1.85 -16.49
C GLY A 48 4.18 1.70 -15.82
N ALA A 49 3.57 0.52 -15.87
CA ALA A 49 2.30 0.27 -15.23
C ALA A 49 2.43 0.31 -13.70
N ARG A 50 1.55 1.07 -13.05
CA ARG A 50 1.54 1.24 -11.59
C ARG A 50 0.19 0.89 -10.95
N PRO A 51 -0.42 -0.28 -11.28
CA PRO A 51 -1.74 -0.62 -10.78
C PRO A 51 -1.73 -0.85 -9.26
N ARG A 52 -2.88 -0.65 -8.63
CA ARG A 52 -3.15 -0.97 -7.23
C ARG A 52 -3.41 -2.48 -7.11
N ARG A 53 -3.22 -3.08 -5.93
CA ARG A 53 -3.46 -4.53 -5.77
C ARG A 53 -4.90 -4.92 -6.07
N TRP A 54 -5.86 -4.07 -5.73
CA TRP A 54 -7.26 -4.25 -6.13
C TRP A 54 -7.43 -4.38 -7.65
N GLU A 55 -6.78 -3.52 -8.43
CA GLU A 55 -6.84 -3.56 -9.91
C GLU A 55 -6.17 -4.82 -10.46
N LEU A 56 -5.08 -5.27 -9.84
CA LEU A 56 -4.43 -6.53 -10.20
C LEU A 56 -5.33 -7.75 -9.92
N LEU A 57 -6.04 -7.74 -8.78
CA LEU A 57 -6.97 -8.81 -8.44
C LEU A 57 -8.09 -8.90 -9.47
N GLN A 58 -8.61 -7.78 -9.96
CA GLN A 58 -9.66 -7.76 -10.99
C GLN A 58 -9.22 -8.36 -12.33
N ARG A 59 -7.91 -8.40 -12.62
CA ARG A 59 -7.36 -9.03 -13.83
C ARG A 59 -7.35 -10.56 -13.76
N VAL A 60 -7.52 -11.14 -12.57
CA VAL A 60 -7.55 -12.60 -12.40
C VAL A 60 -8.87 -13.16 -12.94
N PRO A 61 -8.85 -14.17 -13.82
CA PRO A 61 -10.07 -14.82 -14.28
C PRO A 61 -10.90 -15.32 -13.10
N GLN A 62 -12.20 -15.04 -13.12
CA GLN A 62 -13.14 -15.46 -12.07
C GLN A 62 -12.78 -14.95 -10.65
N PHE A 63 -12.06 -13.83 -10.53
CA PHE A 63 -11.54 -13.36 -9.22
C PHE A 63 -12.58 -13.27 -8.10
N ARG A 64 -13.85 -12.99 -8.46
CA ARG A 64 -14.97 -12.89 -7.52
C ARG A 64 -15.17 -14.20 -6.73
N GLY A 65 -14.86 -15.35 -7.33
CA GLY A 65 -14.94 -16.67 -6.69
C GLY A 65 -13.82 -16.95 -5.67
N TYR A 66 -12.74 -16.17 -5.70
CA TYR A 66 -11.64 -16.28 -4.73
C TYR A 66 -11.80 -15.33 -3.53
N LEU A 67 -12.87 -14.54 -3.49
CA LEU A 67 -13.17 -13.70 -2.34
C LEU A 67 -13.65 -14.55 -1.17
N LYS A 68 -13.38 -14.09 0.05
CA LYS A 68 -13.88 -14.74 1.25
C LYS A 68 -15.42 -14.77 1.23
N PRO A 69 -16.06 -15.82 1.76
CA PRO A 69 -17.51 -15.86 1.91
C PRO A 69 -18.04 -14.59 2.61
N GLY A 70 -19.09 -14.00 2.04
CA GLY A 70 -19.69 -12.75 2.54
C GLY A 70 -18.98 -11.46 2.10
N THR A 71 -17.82 -11.53 1.43
CA THR A 71 -17.15 -10.35 0.89
C THR A 71 -17.76 -9.95 -0.45
N GLN A 72 -18.33 -8.75 -0.49
CA GLN A 72 -18.92 -8.22 -1.72
C GLN A 72 -17.90 -7.39 -2.52
N PRO A 73 -17.66 -7.70 -3.82
CA PRO A 73 -16.76 -6.93 -4.68
C PRO A 73 -17.08 -5.43 -4.70
N ALA A 74 -18.36 -5.06 -4.66
CA ALA A 74 -18.80 -3.67 -4.65
C ALA A 74 -18.33 -2.90 -3.40
N GLU A 75 -18.20 -3.56 -2.24
CA GLU A 75 -17.64 -2.92 -1.05
C GLU A 75 -16.13 -2.70 -1.19
N LEU A 76 -15.41 -3.65 -1.78
CA LEU A 76 -13.99 -3.50 -2.07
C LEU A 76 -13.74 -2.37 -3.09
N GLU A 77 -14.60 -2.25 -4.10
CA GLU A 77 -14.60 -1.14 -5.07
C GLU A 77 -14.81 0.22 -4.38
N ARG A 78 -15.81 0.31 -3.49
CA ARG A 78 -16.06 1.52 -2.70
C ARG A 78 -14.85 1.89 -1.84
N GLN A 79 -14.17 0.91 -1.24
CA GLN A 79 -12.95 1.15 -0.48
C GLN A 79 -11.82 1.64 -1.40
N ALA A 80 -11.64 1.03 -2.56
CA ALA A 80 -10.65 1.44 -3.54
C ALA A 80 -10.86 2.88 -4.03
N ASN A 81 -12.10 3.33 -4.17
CA ASN A 81 -12.42 4.65 -4.68
C ASN A 81 -12.59 5.73 -3.59
N ARG A 82 -12.40 5.37 -2.31
CA ARG A 82 -12.61 6.29 -1.18
C ARG A 82 -11.59 7.42 -1.12
N LEU A 83 -10.33 7.13 -1.46
CA LEU A 83 -9.20 8.05 -1.40
C LEU A 83 -8.36 7.86 -2.65
N SER A 84 -7.73 8.93 -3.13
CA SER A 84 -6.64 8.80 -4.09
C SER A 84 -5.41 8.15 -3.44
N ASP A 85 -4.51 7.66 -4.28
CA ASP A 85 -3.26 7.01 -3.85
C ASP A 85 -2.39 7.91 -2.98
N THR A 86 -2.36 9.21 -3.28
CA THR A 86 -1.57 10.21 -2.56
C THR A 86 -2.23 10.57 -1.22
N GLU A 87 -3.54 10.75 -1.19
CA GLU A 87 -4.29 11.07 0.04
C GLU A 87 -4.19 9.96 1.09
N ALA A 88 -4.20 8.70 0.67
CA ALA A 88 -4.13 7.56 1.57
C ALA A 88 -2.76 7.40 2.27
N VAL A 89 -1.69 8.03 1.77
CA VAL A 89 -0.36 7.95 2.38
C VAL A 89 -0.35 8.62 3.75
N ARG A 90 -0.95 9.81 3.87
CA ARG A 90 -0.86 10.66 5.07
C ARG A 90 -1.38 9.97 6.34
N PRO A 91 -2.63 9.45 6.40
CA PRO A 91 -3.14 8.84 7.62
C PRO A 91 -2.36 7.57 8.01
N MET A 92 -1.93 6.77 7.03
CA MET A 92 -1.13 5.56 7.30
C MET A 92 0.24 5.91 7.89
N GLN A 93 0.96 6.86 7.28
CA GLN A 93 2.29 7.26 7.76
C GLN A 93 2.23 7.92 9.13
N GLU A 94 1.21 8.73 9.40
CA GLU A 94 1.05 9.38 10.69
C GLU A 94 0.85 8.38 11.82
N THR A 95 -0.09 7.44 11.70
CA THR A 95 -0.25 6.40 12.71
C THR A 95 1.02 5.57 12.87
N LYS A 96 1.70 5.25 11.76
CA LYS A 96 2.94 4.48 11.79
C LYS A 96 4.07 5.20 12.55
N ARG A 97 4.15 6.53 12.45
CA ARG A 97 5.13 7.34 13.21
C ARG A 97 4.79 7.36 14.69
N LYS A 98 3.52 7.61 15.04
CA LYS A 98 3.02 7.60 16.43
C LYS A 98 3.34 6.26 17.11
N LEU A 99 3.10 5.14 16.43
CA LEU A 99 3.38 3.80 16.94
C LEU A 99 4.86 3.50 17.14
N ARG A 100 5.74 4.16 16.38
CA ARG A 100 7.19 4.03 16.56
C ARG A 100 7.75 4.91 17.67
N GLY A 101 6.92 5.76 18.29
CA GLY A 101 7.37 6.85 19.13
C GLY A 101 7.97 7.92 18.23
N GLU A 102 7.31 9.07 18.12
CA GLU A 102 7.82 10.21 17.33
C GLU A 102 9.08 10.77 17.99
N ASN A 103 10.24 10.17 17.68
CA ASN A 103 11.59 10.74 17.82
C ASN A 103 12.66 9.90 17.10
N TRP A 104 12.35 9.33 15.93
CA TRP A 104 13.36 8.70 15.07
C TRP A 104 14.38 9.69 14.47
N TRP A 105 14.12 11.00 14.55
CA TRP A 105 15.02 12.05 14.05
C TRP A 105 16.22 12.33 14.98
N LEU A 106 16.24 11.83 16.22
CA LEU A 106 17.34 12.07 17.17
C LEU A 106 18.36 10.91 17.26
N THR A 107 18.16 9.79 16.56
CA THR A 107 19.07 8.61 16.70
C THR A 107 19.59 8.03 15.39
N VAL A 108 19.21 8.59 14.23
CA VAL A 108 19.83 8.26 12.94
C VAL A 108 20.09 9.52 12.11
N SER A 109 20.77 10.50 12.73
CA SER A 109 21.67 11.36 11.95
C SER A 109 22.86 10.50 11.55
N HIS A 110 22.81 9.87 10.39
CA HIS A 110 23.92 9.49 9.49
C HIS A 110 23.32 8.70 8.31
N GLY A 111 22.74 9.41 7.34
CA GLY A 111 22.31 8.79 6.07
C GLY A 111 21.00 9.32 5.46
N HIS A 112 20.78 10.64 5.46
CA HIS A 112 19.58 11.25 4.84
C HIS A 112 19.95 12.20 3.69
N TYR A 113 20.12 11.67 2.49
CA TYR A 113 20.27 12.50 1.28
C TYR A 113 19.55 11.92 0.03
N TRP A 114 18.35 11.33 0.13
CA TRP A 114 17.63 10.94 -1.11
C TRP A 114 16.11 11.12 -1.16
N TRP A 115 15.42 11.47 -0.06
CA TRP A 115 13.94 11.54 -0.06
C TRP A 115 13.32 12.94 0.07
N ARG A 116 14.12 14.01 0.25
CA ARG A 116 13.60 15.38 0.41
C ARG A 116 13.34 16.13 -0.92
N ARG A 117 13.64 15.56 -2.08
CA ARG A 117 13.59 16.27 -3.39
C ARG A 117 12.31 16.06 -4.22
N ILE A 118 11.29 15.36 -3.72
CA ILE A 118 10.04 15.11 -4.50
C ILE A 118 8.88 16.08 -4.16
N HIS A 119 9.02 16.97 -3.16
CA HIS A 119 7.95 17.92 -2.79
C HIS A 119 8.32 19.40 -2.96
N SER A 120 9.28 19.71 -3.83
CA SER A 120 9.60 21.10 -4.21
C SER A 120 9.83 21.21 -5.72
N ILE A 121 8.78 20.98 -6.50
CA ILE A 121 8.66 21.56 -7.85
C ILE A 121 7.27 22.20 -7.90
N ASN A 122 7.23 23.46 -7.50
CA ASN A 122 6.51 24.51 -8.21
C ASN A 122 7.53 25.63 -8.42
#